data_AF-A0A352X2Q5-F1
#
_entry.id   AF-A0A352X2Q5-F1
#
_cell.length_a   1.000
_cell.length_b   1.000
_cell.length_c   1.000
_cell.angle_alpha   90.00
_cell.angle_beta   90.00
_cell.angle_gamma   90.00
#
_symmetry.space_group_name_H-M   'P 1'
#
loop_
_entity.id
_entity.type
_entity.pdbx_description
1 polymer ?
#
loop_
_entity_poly.entity_id
_entity_poly.type
_entity_poly.pdbx_seq_one_letter_code
_entity_poly.pdbx_strand_id
1 'polypeptide(L)'
;MTSDKNPVEYYNEAVEMLQAMRQELQAKLDEIEGIKTKLVITDTKLQLTQTELKETQVKLKVTEDYIDNTLVGSVTAFAMTTPPEGWLTCNGAAVSRTNYARLFEKIGTTFGEGDGEITFNLPDLRGVFIRGWDTDNRFDLERKFGSYQDDQMQSHIHKDSGHSHSSSVSSNGSHSHSSNVSPKIYEEDSTSLLNKGYGNFYIGEEDFSKQDSGIYGVTLSILKKTGTMLSISEFHYHNIEINSAGYHSHTVSINNSFASLGNPASSDFGEPRHGYETRAKNVALIYCIKY
;
A
#
# COMPACT_ATOMS: atom_id res chain seq x y z
N MET A 1 124.84 -30.28 11.83
CA MET A 1 124.52 -31.54 11.11
C MET A 1 123.56 -31.19 9.99
N THR A 2 124.09 -30.67 8.90
CA THR A 2 123.38 -30.60 7.62
C THR A 2 123.62 -31.95 6.96
N SER A 3 122.56 -32.76 6.86
CA SER A 3 122.59 -33.93 6.00
C SER A 3 122.70 -33.41 4.57
N ASP A 4 123.86 -33.59 3.92
CA ASP A 4 124.00 -33.33 2.48
C ASP A 4 123.15 -34.36 1.74
N LYS A 5 121.91 -33.97 1.43
CA LYS A 5 120.98 -34.80 0.66
C LYS A 5 121.62 -35.12 -0.70
N ASN A 6 121.56 -36.38 -1.12
CA ASN A 6 122.05 -36.80 -2.44
C ASN A 6 121.13 -36.24 -3.54
N PRO A 7 121.63 -35.84 -4.71
CA PRO A 7 120.84 -35.41 -5.87
C PRO A 7 119.54 -36.21 -6.16
N VAL A 8 119.52 -37.51 -5.88
CA VAL A 8 118.33 -38.37 -6.07
C VAL A 8 117.22 -38.08 -5.05
N GLU A 9 117.55 -37.75 -3.80
CA GLU A 9 116.56 -37.39 -2.77
C GLU A 9 115.88 -36.06 -3.10
N TYR A 10 116.62 -35.07 -3.58
CA TYR A 10 116.05 -33.80 -4.04
C TYR A 10 115.07 -33.98 -5.19
N TYR A 11 115.38 -34.89 -6.13
CA TYR A 11 114.50 -35.21 -7.25
C TYR A 11 113.21 -35.89 -6.77
N ASN A 12 113.32 -36.85 -5.84
CA ASN A 12 112.16 -37.57 -5.32
C ASN A 12 111.23 -36.64 -4.50
N GLU A 13 111.79 -35.77 -3.64
CA GLU A 13 110.98 -34.77 -2.92
C GLU A 13 110.30 -33.77 -3.86
N ALA A 14 110.98 -33.35 -4.93
CA ALA A 14 110.38 -32.47 -5.95
C ALA A 14 109.23 -33.17 -6.71
N VAL A 15 109.37 -34.47 -7.00
CA VAL A 15 108.31 -35.28 -7.64
C VAL A 15 107.12 -35.46 -6.71
N GLU A 16 107.34 -35.73 -5.42
CA GLU A 16 106.26 -35.85 -4.43
C GLU A 16 105.51 -34.52 -4.26
N MET A 17 106.21 -33.38 -4.21
CA MET A 17 105.58 -32.06 -4.20
C MET A 17 104.74 -31.79 -5.45
N LEU A 18 105.25 -32.16 -6.64
CA LEU A 18 104.53 -32.03 -7.90
C LEU A 18 103.28 -32.94 -7.94
N GLN A 19 103.36 -34.14 -7.41
CA GLN A 19 102.23 -35.07 -7.30
C GLN A 19 101.16 -34.55 -6.34
N ALA A 20 101.56 -34.04 -5.17
CA ALA A 20 100.64 -33.43 -4.21
C ALA A 20 99.93 -32.21 -4.79
N MET A 21 100.68 -31.32 -5.47
CA MET A 21 100.11 -30.14 -6.13
C MET A 21 99.14 -30.52 -7.26
N ARG A 22 99.44 -31.59 -8.02
CA ARG A 22 98.53 -32.14 -9.03
C ARG A 22 97.26 -32.72 -8.42
N GLN A 23 97.36 -33.43 -7.29
CA GLN A 23 96.20 -33.98 -6.59
C GLN A 23 95.29 -32.87 -6.05
N GLU A 24 95.87 -31.82 -5.46
CA GLU A 24 95.09 -30.67 -4.98
C GLU A 24 94.41 -29.94 -6.15
N LEU A 25 95.12 -29.74 -7.27
CA LEU A 25 94.55 -29.12 -8.45
C LEU A 25 93.40 -29.96 -9.04
N GLN A 26 93.53 -31.28 -9.05
CA GLN A 26 92.48 -32.19 -9.52
C GLN A 26 91.25 -32.14 -8.59
N ALA A 27 91.44 -32.14 -7.27
CA ALA A 27 90.33 -32.02 -6.32
C ALA A 27 89.57 -30.69 -6.50
N LYS A 28 90.29 -29.58 -6.73
CA LYS A 28 89.67 -28.29 -7.05
C LYS A 28 88.91 -28.32 -8.39
N LEU A 29 89.43 -29.01 -9.39
CA LEU A 29 88.75 -29.17 -10.68
C LEU A 29 87.43 -29.95 -10.54
N ASP A 30 87.45 -31.03 -9.76
CA ASP A 30 86.26 -31.84 -9.49
C ASP A 30 85.20 -31.04 -8.72
N GLU A 31 85.62 -30.21 -7.76
CA GLU A 31 84.73 -29.28 -7.04
C GLU A 31 84.09 -28.26 -7.99
N ILE A 32 84.87 -27.68 -8.91
CA ILE A 32 84.38 -26.72 -9.91
C ILE A 32 83.33 -27.35 -10.83
N GLU A 33 83.56 -28.56 -11.34
CA GLU A 33 82.58 -29.26 -12.18
C GLU A 33 81.30 -29.62 -11.41
N GLY A 34 81.42 -29.95 -10.12
CA GLY A 34 80.28 -30.11 -9.22
C GLY A 34 79.45 -28.83 -9.05
N ILE A 35 80.11 -27.68 -8.88
CA ILE A 35 79.48 -26.36 -8.78
C ILE A 35 78.76 -26.01 -10.10
N LYS A 36 79.44 -26.20 -11.23
CA LYS A 36 78.90 -25.93 -12.57
C LYS A 36 77.62 -26.73 -12.83
N THR A 37 77.60 -28.00 -12.45
CA THR A 37 76.41 -28.86 -12.58
C THR A 37 75.24 -28.33 -11.75
N LYS A 38 75.48 -27.91 -10.51
CA LYS A 38 74.44 -27.30 -9.65
C LYS A 38 73.89 -26.00 -10.21
N LEU A 39 74.75 -25.19 -10.84
CA LEU A 39 74.34 -23.94 -11.47
C LEU A 39 73.39 -24.20 -12.64
N VAL A 40 73.74 -25.14 -13.53
CA VAL A 40 72.89 -25.52 -14.67
C VAL A 40 71.52 -26.03 -14.23
N ILE A 41 71.49 -26.87 -13.17
CA ILE A 41 70.22 -27.37 -12.62
C ILE A 41 69.38 -26.21 -12.06
N THR A 42 70.01 -25.27 -11.36
CA THR A 42 69.33 -24.09 -10.81
C THR A 42 68.75 -23.22 -11.91
N ASP A 43 69.51 -22.95 -12.98
CA ASP A 43 69.03 -22.16 -14.12
C ASP A 43 67.86 -22.84 -14.83
N THR A 44 67.94 -24.16 -15.00
CA THR A 44 66.86 -24.96 -15.61
C THR A 44 65.57 -24.87 -14.76
N LYS A 45 65.70 -25.02 -13.43
CA LYS A 45 64.56 -24.87 -12.51
C LYS A 45 63.96 -23.47 -12.58
N LEU A 46 64.79 -22.43 -12.63
CA LEU A 46 64.34 -21.05 -12.75
C LEU A 46 63.53 -20.83 -14.03
N GLN A 47 63.99 -21.37 -15.16
CA GLN A 47 63.28 -21.27 -16.44
C GLN A 47 61.94 -22.01 -16.43
N LEU A 48 61.89 -23.21 -15.83
CA LEU A 48 60.64 -23.96 -15.66
C LEU A 48 59.63 -23.19 -14.82
N THR A 49 60.05 -22.68 -13.66
CA THR A 49 59.18 -21.88 -12.78
C THR A 49 58.67 -20.61 -13.46
N GLN A 50 59.52 -19.94 -14.25
CA GLN A 50 59.09 -18.77 -15.03
C GLN A 50 58.04 -19.14 -16.10
N THR A 51 58.14 -20.33 -16.69
CA THR A 51 57.18 -20.82 -17.68
C THR A 51 55.84 -21.14 -17.02
N GLU A 52 55.85 -21.87 -15.90
CA GLU A 52 54.64 -22.18 -15.11
C GLU A 52 53.95 -20.91 -14.61
N LEU A 53 54.71 -19.89 -14.19
CA LEU A 53 54.16 -18.59 -13.81
C LEU A 53 53.45 -17.90 -14.97
N LYS A 54 54.07 -17.89 -16.16
CA LYS A 54 53.44 -17.31 -17.36
C LYS A 54 52.14 -18.05 -17.72
N GLU A 55 52.15 -19.37 -17.69
CA GLU A 55 50.95 -20.17 -17.94
C GLU A 55 49.85 -19.88 -16.91
N THR A 56 50.21 -19.78 -15.64
CA THR A 56 49.27 -19.47 -14.56
C THR A 56 48.68 -18.08 -14.71
N GLN A 57 49.48 -17.09 -15.11
CA GLN A 57 48.99 -15.73 -15.40
C GLN A 57 48.02 -15.70 -16.58
N VAL A 58 48.29 -16.47 -17.63
CA VAL A 58 47.36 -16.61 -18.77
C VAL A 58 46.05 -17.25 -18.31
N LYS A 59 46.11 -18.34 -17.53
CA LYS A 59 44.92 -19.00 -16.99
C LYS A 59 44.09 -18.08 -16.12
N LEU A 60 44.73 -17.26 -15.28
CA LEU A 60 44.06 -16.28 -14.43
C LEU A 60 43.28 -15.28 -15.28
N LYS A 61 43.93 -14.65 -16.27
CA LYS A 61 43.29 -13.66 -17.15
C LYS A 61 42.11 -14.24 -17.94
N VAL A 62 42.25 -15.45 -18.45
CA VAL A 62 41.16 -16.13 -19.17
C VAL A 62 39.98 -16.41 -18.25
N THR A 63 40.26 -16.77 -16.99
CA THR A 63 39.21 -17.03 -16.00
C THR A 63 38.48 -15.74 -15.60
N GLU A 64 39.22 -14.64 -15.41
CA GLU A 64 38.64 -13.32 -15.15
C GLU A 64 37.72 -12.86 -16.29
N ASP A 65 38.18 -12.94 -17.53
CA ASP A 65 37.38 -12.56 -18.70
C ASP A 65 36.13 -13.44 -18.86
N TYR A 66 36.24 -14.74 -18.54
CA TYR A 66 35.11 -15.66 -18.57
C TYR A 66 34.05 -15.30 -17.52
N ILE A 67 34.46 -14.98 -16.29
CA ILE A 67 33.55 -14.57 -15.22
C ILE A 67 32.86 -13.26 -15.61
N ASP A 68 33.62 -12.27 -16.07
CA ASP A 68 33.08 -10.98 -16.47
C ASP A 68 32.07 -11.12 -17.60
N ASN A 69 32.40 -11.89 -18.64
CA ASN A 69 31.51 -12.12 -19.77
C ASN A 69 30.24 -12.90 -19.40
N THR A 70 30.32 -13.81 -18.42
CA THR A 70 29.16 -14.58 -17.94
C THR A 70 28.14 -13.68 -17.23
N LEU A 71 28.62 -12.62 -16.58
CA LEU A 71 27.77 -11.69 -15.84
C LEU A 71 27.19 -10.57 -16.72
N VAL A 72 27.69 -10.37 -17.95
CA VAL A 72 27.15 -9.36 -18.87
C VAL A 72 25.65 -9.55 -19.08
N GLY A 73 24.89 -8.46 -18.98
CA GLY A 73 23.43 -8.47 -19.03
C GLY A 73 22.75 -8.70 -17.67
N SER A 74 23.50 -9.04 -16.62
CA SER A 74 22.94 -9.14 -15.27
C SER A 74 22.53 -7.77 -14.74
N VAL A 75 21.36 -7.71 -14.11
CA VAL A 75 20.83 -6.51 -13.47
C VAL A 75 20.92 -6.65 -11.95
N THR A 76 21.54 -5.66 -11.31
CA THR A 76 21.77 -5.66 -9.85
C THR A 76 21.42 -4.31 -9.25
N ALA A 77 20.88 -4.34 -8.02
CA ALA A 77 20.64 -3.14 -7.23
C ALA A 77 21.89 -2.75 -6.44
N PHE A 78 22.23 -1.46 -6.43
CA PHE A 78 23.37 -0.92 -5.69
C PHE A 78 22.91 0.14 -4.69
N ALA A 79 23.49 0.12 -3.48
CA ALA A 79 23.27 1.10 -2.42
C ALA A 79 24.13 2.37 -2.54
N MET A 80 24.58 2.66 -3.75
CA MET A 80 25.33 3.86 -4.13
C MET A 80 24.58 4.61 -5.22
N THR A 81 24.89 5.89 -5.43
CA THR A 81 24.17 6.75 -6.40
C THR A 81 24.81 6.77 -7.79
N THR A 82 26.04 6.31 -7.91
CA THR A 82 26.81 6.25 -9.17
C THR A 82 27.06 4.78 -9.51
N PRO A 83 26.92 4.33 -10.76
CA PRO A 83 27.25 2.96 -11.14
C PRO A 83 28.75 2.68 -10.93
N PRO A 84 29.13 1.50 -10.40
CA PRO A 84 30.53 1.10 -10.34
C PRO A 84 31.10 0.84 -11.74
N GLU A 85 32.42 0.77 -11.84
CA GLU A 85 33.11 0.46 -13.10
C GLU A 85 32.64 -0.89 -13.68
N GLY A 86 32.42 -0.93 -15.00
CA GLY A 86 31.88 -2.11 -15.67
C GLY A 86 30.37 -2.26 -15.59
N TRP A 87 29.64 -1.28 -15.05
CA TRP A 87 28.17 -1.25 -14.97
C TRP A 87 27.59 0.03 -15.59
N LEU A 88 26.41 -0.08 -16.19
CA LEU A 88 25.62 1.04 -16.69
C LEU A 88 24.32 1.17 -15.90
N THR A 89 23.85 2.38 -15.64
CA THR A 89 22.55 2.59 -14.99
C THR A 89 21.40 2.16 -15.91
N CYS A 90 20.42 1.44 -15.37
CA CYS A 90 19.19 1.08 -16.06
C CYS A 90 18.21 2.26 -16.10
N ASN A 91 18.48 3.24 -16.98
CA ASN A 91 17.73 4.49 -17.12
C ASN A 91 17.09 4.68 -18.52
N GLY A 92 17.04 3.63 -19.34
CA GLY A 92 16.50 3.72 -20.70
C GLY A 92 17.41 4.39 -21.73
N ALA A 93 18.66 4.72 -21.39
CA ALA A 93 19.56 5.41 -22.31
C ALA A 93 19.88 4.54 -23.55
N ALA A 94 20.02 5.20 -24.71
CA ALA A 94 20.59 4.60 -25.91
C ALA A 94 22.13 4.56 -25.80
N VAL A 95 22.72 3.39 -26.02
CA VAL A 95 24.17 3.17 -25.92
C VAL A 95 24.73 2.48 -27.17
N SER A 96 26.03 2.68 -27.43
CA SER A 96 26.69 2.19 -28.65
C SER A 96 26.79 0.66 -28.69
N ARG A 97 26.34 0.06 -29.81
CA ARG A 97 26.50 -1.38 -30.10
C ARG A 97 27.96 -1.79 -30.18
N THR A 98 28.86 -0.90 -30.63
CA THR A 98 30.29 -1.20 -30.76
C THR A 98 31.01 -1.12 -29.43
N ASN A 99 30.73 -0.10 -28.62
CA ASN A 99 31.39 0.05 -27.31
C ASN A 99 30.90 -0.99 -26.30
N TYR A 100 29.66 -1.46 -26.45
CA TYR A 100 29.02 -2.43 -25.55
C TYR A 100 28.59 -3.70 -26.30
N ALA A 101 29.47 -4.23 -27.16
CA ALA A 101 29.16 -5.36 -28.04
C ALA A 101 28.72 -6.62 -27.30
N ARG A 102 29.39 -6.97 -26.19
CA ARG A 102 29.01 -8.13 -25.35
C ARG A 102 27.60 -7.95 -24.78
N LEU A 103 27.27 -6.76 -24.31
CA LEU A 103 25.94 -6.47 -23.78
C LEU A 103 24.87 -6.51 -24.86
N PHE A 104 25.15 -5.93 -26.03
CA PHE A 104 24.23 -5.96 -27.17
C PHE A 104 23.94 -7.40 -27.63
N GLU A 105 24.96 -8.27 -27.65
CA GLU A 105 24.79 -9.69 -27.97
C GLU A 105 23.82 -10.39 -26.99
N LYS A 106 23.80 -9.99 -25.71
CA LYS A 106 22.94 -10.60 -24.68
C LYS A 106 21.51 -10.08 -24.69
N ILE A 107 21.31 -8.77 -24.80
CA ILE A 107 19.96 -8.17 -24.61
C ILE A 107 19.31 -7.69 -25.90
N GLY A 108 20.10 -7.53 -26.98
CA GLY A 108 19.64 -7.03 -28.27
C GLY A 108 18.91 -5.70 -28.14
N THR A 109 17.76 -5.61 -28.80
CA THR A 109 16.89 -4.43 -28.82
C THR A 109 15.64 -4.58 -27.95
N THR A 110 15.65 -5.53 -26.99
CA THR A 110 14.50 -5.85 -26.12
C THR A 110 13.89 -4.60 -25.46
N PHE A 111 14.74 -3.64 -25.08
CA PHE A 111 14.34 -2.41 -24.38
C PHE A 111 14.29 -1.18 -25.30
N GLY A 112 14.37 -1.39 -26.62
CA GLY A 112 14.31 -0.36 -27.66
C GLY A 112 15.48 -0.45 -28.63
N GLU A 113 15.22 -0.06 -29.88
CA GLU A 113 16.18 -0.17 -30.99
C GLU A 113 17.26 0.91 -30.99
N GLY A 114 17.19 1.90 -30.07
CA GLY A 114 18.04 3.09 -30.13
C GLY A 114 17.73 3.91 -31.38
N ASP A 115 18.77 4.18 -32.17
CA ASP A 115 18.66 4.80 -33.50
C ASP A 115 18.39 3.80 -34.64
N GLY A 116 18.27 2.50 -34.33
CA GLY A 116 18.04 1.43 -35.30
C GLY A 116 19.31 0.85 -35.93
N GLU A 117 20.45 1.55 -35.88
CA GLU A 117 21.66 1.14 -36.60
C GLU A 117 22.86 0.89 -35.68
N ILE A 118 23.25 1.89 -34.89
CA ILE A 118 24.51 1.91 -34.14
C ILE A 118 24.30 1.94 -32.62
N THR A 119 23.07 2.17 -32.14
CA THR A 119 22.73 2.12 -30.72
C THR A 119 21.64 1.10 -30.38
N PHE A 120 21.48 0.81 -29.09
CA PHE A 120 20.39 0.04 -28.51
C PHE A 120 20.04 0.61 -27.14
N ASN A 121 18.81 0.41 -26.66
CA ASN A 121 18.39 0.97 -25.37
C ASN A 121 18.68 0.00 -24.22
N LEU A 122 19.08 0.59 -23.09
CA LEU A 122 19.12 -0.09 -21.79
C LEU A 122 17.69 -0.24 -21.23
N PRO A 123 17.46 -1.16 -20.27
CA PRO A 123 16.24 -1.16 -19.48
C PRO A 123 16.04 0.19 -18.77
N ASP A 124 14.81 0.65 -18.65
CA ASP A 124 14.45 1.75 -17.74
C ASP A 124 13.80 1.17 -16.48
N LEU A 125 14.57 1.10 -15.40
CA LEU A 125 14.14 0.49 -14.14
C LEU A 125 13.91 1.52 -13.03
N ARG A 126 13.79 2.80 -13.40
CA ARG A 126 13.52 3.87 -12.43
C ARG A 126 12.08 3.79 -11.95
N GLY A 127 11.88 3.68 -10.64
CA GLY A 127 10.56 3.70 -10.02
C GLY A 127 9.72 2.44 -10.22
N VAL A 128 10.28 1.38 -10.81
CA VAL A 128 9.59 0.10 -11.07
C VAL A 128 10.10 -1.01 -10.16
N PHE A 129 9.23 -1.95 -9.85
CA PHE A 129 9.61 -3.20 -9.20
C PHE A 129 9.94 -4.25 -10.26
N ILE A 130 11.02 -5.00 -10.04
CA ILE A 130 11.34 -6.16 -10.86
C ILE A 130 10.54 -7.35 -10.35
N ARG A 131 9.91 -8.06 -11.27
CA ARG A 131 9.27 -9.35 -11.01
C ARG A 131 9.91 -10.43 -11.88
N GLY A 132 9.85 -11.68 -11.42
CA GLY A 132 10.27 -12.81 -12.23
C GLY A 132 9.44 -12.90 -13.50
N TRP A 133 10.11 -13.15 -14.63
CA TRP A 133 9.42 -13.49 -15.86
C TRP A 133 8.89 -14.92 -15.78
N ASP A 134 7.62 -15.09 -16.12
CA ASP A 134 6.97 -16.39 -16.19
C ASP A 134 7.25 -17.05 -17.54
N THR A 135 8.42 -17.67 -17.66
CA THR A 135 8.94 -18.26 -18.91
C THR A 135 7.98 -19.28 -19.53
N ASP A 136 7.20 -19.99 -18.72
CA ASP A 136 6.27 -21.03 -19.16
C ASP A 136 4.81 -20.56 -19.19
N ASN A 137 4.55 -19.26 -18.96
CA ASN A 137 3.22 -18.64 -18.94
C ASN A 137 2.20 -19.36 -18.04
N ARG A 138 2.64 -19.87 -16.88
CA ARG A 138 1.78 -20.61 -15.95
C ARG A 138 0.99 -19.72 -14.98
N PHE A 139 1.52 -18.57 -14.64
CA PHE A 139 1.05 -17.69 -13.56
C PHE A 139 0.77 -16.25 -14.01
N ASP A 140 1.46 -15.75 -15.05
CA ASP A 140 1.33 -14.40 -15.62
C ASP A 140 1.09 -14.52 -17.13
N LEU A 141 -0.09 -15.05 -17.48
CA LEU A 141 -0.49 -15.31 -18.86
C LEU A 141 -0.37 -14.05 -19.73
N GLU A 142 0.07 -14.23 -20.97
CA GLU A 142 0.24 -13.18 -21.98
C GLU A 142 1.32 -12.12 -21.65
N ARG A 143 2.07 -12.29 -20.55
CA ARG A 143 3.14 -11.37 -20.21
C ARG A 143 4.34 -11.53 -21.15
N LYS A 144 4.71 -10.45 -21.81
CA LYS A 144 5.92 -10.40 -22.65
C LYS A 144 7.16 -10.14 -21.80
N PHE A 145 8.27 -10.83 -22.11
CA PHE A 145 9.56 -10.52 -21.50
C PHE A 145 9.92 -9.04 -21.70
N GLY A 146 10.43 -8.40 -20.65
CA GLY A 146 10.79 -6.97 -20.67
C GLY A 146 9.61 -5.99 -20.71
N SER A 147 8.35 -6.44 -20.64
CA SER A 147 7.19 -5.55 -20.68
C SER A 147 6.96 -4.79 -19.36
N TYR A 148 6.53 -3.53 -19.48
CA TYR A 148 6.06 -2.72 -18.36
C TYR A 148 4.62 -3.11 -17.97
N GLN A 149 4.29 -2.98 -16.68
CA GLN A 149 2.92 -3.06 -16.17
C GLN A 149 2.71 -1.98 -15.12
N ASP A 150 1.58 -1.31 -15.21
CA ASP A 150 1.15 -0.28 -14.26
C ASP A 150 0.69 -0.90 -12.92
N ASP A 151 0.55 -0.06 -11.90
CA ASP A 151 0.02 -0.52 -10.62
C ASP A 151 -1.46 -0.92 -10.72
N GLN A 152 -1.87 -1.94 -9.97
CA GLN A 152 -3.24 -2.43 -10.02
C GLN A 152 -3.70 -2.91 -8.64
N MET A 153 -4.86 -2.39 -8.20
CA MET A 153 -5.55 -2.90 -7.03
C MET A 153 -6.52 -4.01 -7.44
N GLN A 154 -6.49 -5.14 -6.74
CA GLN A 154 -7.42 -6.23 -6.99
C GLN A 154 -8.87 -5.79 -6.67
N SER A 155 -9.82 -6.30 -7.44
CA SER A 155 -11.25 -6.13 -7.18
C SER A 155 -11.60 -6.56 -5.75
N HIS A 156 -12.32 -5.71 -5.03
CA HIS A 156 -12.79 -5.98 -3.68
C HIS A 156 -14.14 -5.30 -3.41
N ILE A 157 -14.78 -5.67 -2.30
CA ILE A 157 -16.09 -5.13 -1.89
C ILE A 157 -16.02 -4.56 -0.47
N HIS A 158 -16.84 -3.57 -0.19
CA HIS A 158 -17.08 -3.06 1.15
C HIS A 158 -18.47 -3.46 1.62
N LYS A 159 -18.59 -3.83 2.90
CA LYS A 159 -19.88 -4.09 3.54
C LYS A 159 -20.28 -2.86 4.36
N ASP A 160 -21.40 -2.24 4.00
CA ASP A 160 -22.02 -1.23 4.85
C ASP A 160 -22.78 -1.91 5.99
N SER A 161 -22.63 -1.39 7.21
CA SER A 161 -23.16 -1.98 8.43
C SER A 161 -24.52 -1.39 8.80
N GLY A 162 -25.44 -1.34 7.84
CA GLY A 162 -26.85 -1.01 8.04
C GLY A 162 -27.17 0.46 8.31
N HIS A 163 -28.40 0.86 7.95
CA HIS A 163 -28.98 2.14 8.34
C HIS A 163 -30.26 1.87 9.16
N SER A 164 -30.71 2.86 9.94
CA SER A 164 -31.90 2.73 10.79
C SER A 164 -33.05 3.60 10.29
N HIS A 165 -34.28 3.07 10.37
CA HIS A 165 -35.49 3.85 10.19
C HIS A 165 -36.05 4.22 11.56
N SER A 166 -36.41 5.50 11.75
CA SER A 166 -37.23 5.93 12.87
C SER A 166 -38.60 6.39 12.37
N SER A 167 -39.64 6.16 13.16
CA SER A 167 -41.00 6.64 12.90
C SER A 167 -41.46 7.41 14.13
N SER A 168 -42.17 8.53 13.92
CA SER A 168 -42.77 9.31 14.99
C SER A 168 -44.22 9.64 14.62
N VAL A 169 -45.08 9.73 15.63
CA VAL A 169 -46.47 10.17 15.48
C VAL A 169 -46.65 11.51 16.18
N SER A 170 -47.38 12.44 15.54
CA SER A 170 -47.74 13.73 16.15
C SER A 170 -48.92 13.57 17.10
N SER A 171 -48.98 14.41 18.15
CA SER A 171 -50.09 14.42 19.11
C SER A 171 -51.36 15.00 18.47
N ASN A 172 -52.30 14.14 18.09
CA ASN A 172 -53.67 14.52 17.74
C ASN A 172 -54.64 13.60 18.48
N GLY A 173 -55.58 14.18 19.22
CA GLY A 173 -56.55 13.41 20.00
C GLY A 173 -57.68 14.19 20.67
N SER A 174 -57.90 15.46 20.32
CA SER A 174 -59.05 16.18 20.88
C SER A 174 -60.30 15.89 20.06
N HIS A 175 -61.29 15.26 20.69
CA HIS A 175 -62.61 15.06 20.12
C HIS A 175 -63.69 15.33 21.18
N SER A 176 -64.93 15.56 20.73
CA SER A 176 -66.06 15.94 21.57
C SER A 176 -67.19 14.92 21.48
N HIS A 177 -67.83 14.60 22.61
CA HIS A 177 -69.05 13.80 22.63
C HIS A 177 -70.29 14.70 22.75
N SER A 178 -71.37 14.30 22.06
CA SER A 178 -72.70 14.90 22.19
C SER A 178 -73.64 13.83 22.74
N SER A 179 -74.30 14.11 23.87
CA SER A 179 -75.30 13.22 24.47
C SER A 179 -76.60 13.98 24.65
N ASN A 180 -77.70 13.43 24.12
CA ASN A 180 -79.03 13.95 24.36
C ASN A 180 -79.66 13.22 25.54
N VAL A 181 -79.97 13.94 26.61
CA VAL A 181 -80.70 13.38 27.76
C VAL A 181 -82.11 13.94 27.71
N SER A 182 -83.10 13.08 27.57
CA SER A 182 -84.50 13.49 27.72
C SER A 182 -84.78 13.72 29.21
N PRO A 183 -85.15 14.94 29.64
CA PRO A 183 -85.49 15.16 31.04
C PRO A 183 -86.73 14.34 31.36
N LYS A 184 -86.65 13.49 32.38
CA LYS A 184 -87.84 12.83 32.93
C LYS A 184 -88.62 13.89 33.69
N ILE A 185 -89.69 14.40 33.08
CA ILE A 185 -90.60 15.34 33.73
C ILE A 185 -91.41 14.53 34.75
N TYR A 186 -91.23 14.85 36.03
CA TYR A 186 -92.22 14.51 37.04
C TYR A 186 -93.24 15.65 37.03
N GLU A 187 -94.45 15.40 36.54
CA GLU A 187 -95.54 16.38 36.65
C GLU A 187 -96.08 16.33 38.10
N GLU A 188 -95.78 17.36 38.90
CA GLU A 188 -96.57 17.65 40.11
C GLU A 188 -97.69 18.63 39.71
N ASP A 189 -98.93 18.14 39.75
CA ASP A 189 -100.13 18.94 39.56
C ASP A 189 -100.24 19.99 40.69
N SER A 190 -99.97 21.24 40.32
CA SER A 190 -99.85 22.36 41.26
C SER A 190 -101.09 23.24 41.21
N THR A 191 -102.25 22.75 41.66
CA THR A 191 -103.39 23.60 42.01
C THR A 191 -103.61 23.62 43.52
N SER A 192 -102.64 24.17 44.24
CA SER A 192 -102.81 24.59 45.63
C SER A 192 -101.82 25.70 45.98
N LEU A 193 -102.02 26.87 45.35
CA LEU A 193 -101.54 28.13 45.91
C LEU A 193 -102.69 28.81 46.68
N LEU A 194 -103.33 28.03 47.57
CA LEU A 194 -104.11 28.58 48.68
C LEU A 194 -103.14 28.82 49.84
N ASN A 195 -102.75 30.07 50.01
CA ASN A 195 -102.37 30.67 51.30
C ASN A 195 -101.45 29.83 52.22
N LYS A 196 -100.15 29.85 51.97
CA LYS A 196 -99.17 29.84 53.06
C LYS A 196 -98.20 30.98 52.83
N GLY A 197 -98.36 31.99 53.67
CA GLY A 197 -97.85 33.33 53.46
C GLY A 197 -96.32 33.47 53.47
N TYR A 198 -95.97 34.75 53.43
CA TYR A 198 -94.66 35.37 53.58
C TYR A 198 -93.92 35.68 52.28
N GLY A 199 -94.17 36.89 51.76
CA GLY A 199 -93.29 37.55 50.81
C GLY A 199 -94.02 38.61 49.97
N ASN A 200 -94.38 39.74 50.59
CA ASN A 200 -95.08 40.84 49.90
C ASN A 200 -94.18 41.47 48.82
N PHE A 201 -94.66 41.49 47.57
CA PHE A 201 -94.06 42.22 46.46
C PHE A 201 -94.76 43.59 46.35
N TYR A 202 -94.06 44.65 46.73
CA TYR A 202 -94.58 46.03 46.68
C TYR A 202 -94.40 46.61 45.27
N ILE A 203 -95.50 47.00 44.64
CA ILE A 203 -95.53 47.79 43.40
C ILE A 203 -96.09 49.17 43.77
N GLY A 204 -95.26 50.20 43.58
CA GLY A 204 -95.59 51.60 43.92
C GLY A 204 -96.66 52.18 43.00
N GLU A 205 -97.54 52.99 43.58
CA GLU A 205 -98.66 53.65 42.91
C GLU A 205 -98.18 54.78 41.99
N GLU A 206 -98.09 54.53 40.68
CA GLU A 206 -98.11 55.59 39.67
C GLU A 206 -99.00 55.14 38.48
N ASP A 207 -100.21 55.72 38.45
CA ASP A 207 -101.19 55.85 37.37
C ASP A 207 -101.65 54.60 36.58
N PHE A 208 -102.59 53.86 37.19
CA PHE A 208 -103.54 52.99 36.48
C PHE A 208 -104.66 53.82 35.82
N SER A 209 -104.64 53.96 34.49
CA SER A 209 -105.82 54.41 33.75
C SER A 209 -106.85 53.28 33.66
N LYS A 210 -107.97 53.42 34.37
CA LYS A 210 -109.15 52.54 34.24
C LYS A 210 -109.81 52.75 32.88
N GLN A 211 -109.64 51.80 31.97
CA GLN A 211 -110.63 51.51 30.93
C GLN A 211 -110.41 50.09 30.38
N ASP A 212 -111.49 49.31 30.43
CA ASP A 212 -111.61 47.89 30.06
C ASP A 212 -110.79 46.85 30.84
N SER A 213 -111.53 46.00 31.55
CA SER A 213 -111.09 44.84 32.33
C SER A 213 -110.59 43.69 31.45
N GLY A 214 -109.63 43.96 30.57
CA GLY A 214 -108.76 42.95 29.98
C GLY A 214 -107.66 42.58 30.98
N ILE A 215 -107.55 41.30 31.35
CA ILE A 215 -106.47 40.80 32.19
C ILE A 215 -105.16 40.85 31.38
N TYR A 216 -104.26 41.77 31.74
CA TYR A 216 -102.86 41.81 31.27
C TYR A 216 -101.99 41.11 32.32
N GLY A 217 -101.41 39.97 31.93
CA GLY A 217 -100.92 38.91 32.83
C GLY A 217 -99.42 38.96 33.19
N VAL A 218 -98.91 37.84 33.75
CA VAL A 218 -97.48 37.63 34.00
C VAL A 218 -97.13 36.14 33.84
N THR A 219 -96.23 35.81 32.92
CA THR A 219 -95.61 34.47 32.82
C THR A 219 -94.21 34.55 33.41
N LEU A 220 -93.92 33.77 34.45
CA LEU A 220 -92.61 33.71 35.08
C LEU A 220 -91.84 32.48 34.58
N SER A 221 -90.71 32.67 33.88
CA SER A 221 -89.89 31.57 33.36
C SER A 221 -88.60 31.43 34.18
N ILE A 222 -88.42 30.31 34.87
CA ILE A 222 -87.18 29.98 35.61
C ILE A 222 -86.39 28.94 34.81
N LEU A 223 -85.18 29.29 34.37
CA LEU A 223 -84.32 28.42 33.57
C LEU A 223 -83.52 27.47 34.48
N LYS A 224 -83.78 26.15 34.44
CA LYS A 224 -82.96 25.13 35.13
C LYS A 224 -81.74 24.79 34.27
N LYS A 225 -80.52 24.99 34.79
CA LYS A 225 -79.28 24.51 34.17
C LYS A 225 -78.81 23.25 34.90
N THR A 226 -78.64 22.14 34.20
CA THR A 226 -78.05 20.90 34.74
C THR A 226 -76.61 20.75 34.27
N GLY A 227 -75.72 20.30 35.16
CA GLY A 227 -74.35 19.91 34.83
C GLY A 227 -74.11 18.48 35.29
N THR A 228 -73.65 17.60 34.40
CA THR A 228 -73.23 16.23 34.71
C THR A 228 -71.80 16.02 34.23
N MET A 229 -70.98 15.28 34.99
CA MET A 229 -69.66 14.82 34.57
C MET A 229 -69.77 13.40 33.98
N LEU A 230 -69.24 13.18 32.77
CA LEU A 230 -69.10 11.84 32.17
C LEU A 230 -67.87 11.12 32.75
N SER A 231 -67.98 9.81 33.00
CA SER A 231 -66.86 8.98 33.45
C SER A 231 -65.90 8.67 32.29
N ILE A 232 -64.61 8.89 32.53
CA ILE A 232 -63.48 8.62 31.63
C ILE A 232 -63.43 7.14 31.23
N SER A 233 -63.45 6.88 29.92
CA SER A 233 -63.09 5.61 29.30
C SER A 233 -62.18 5.93 28.13
N GLU A 234 -60.87 5.79 28.27
CA GLU A 234 -59.96 6.03 27.16
C GLU A 234 -58.67 5.25 27.35
N PHE A 235 -58.66 4.03 26.82
CA PHE A 235 -57.45 3.44 26.28
C PHE A 235 -57.80 2.87 24.91
N HIS A 236 -57.22 3.43 23.87
CA HIS A 236 -57.20 2.80 22.56
C HIS A 236 -55.76 2.75 22.07
N TYR A 237 -55.43 1.66 21.39
CA TYR A 237 -54.13 1.45 20.78
C TYR A 237 -54.23 1.78 19.29
N HIS A 238 -53.22 2.45 18.76
CA HIS A 238 -53.04 2.54 17.32
C HIS A 238 -52.14 1.40 16.87
N ASN A 239 -52.62 0.60 15.91
CA ASN A 239 -51.72 -0.27 15.16
C ASN A 239 -50.95 0.62 14.19
N ILE A 240 -49.63 0.74 14.40
CA ILE A 240 -48.74 1.31 13.40
C ILE A 240 -48.20 0.15 12.57
N GLU A 241 -48.83 -0.09 11.42
CA GLU A 241 -48.26 -0.97 10.41
C GLU A 241 -47.30 -0.15 9.54
N ILE A 242 -46.01 -0.33 9.79
CA ILE A 242 -44.99 0.03 8.80
C ILE A 242 -45.00 -1.13 7.82
N ASN A 243 -45.73 -1.00 6.71
CA ASN A 243 -45.58 -1.94 5.61
C ASN A 243 -44.09 -2.03 5.27
N SER A 244 -43.59 -3.24 4.98
CA SER A 244 -42.31 -3.38 4.29
C SER A 244 -42.31 -2.36 3.17
N ALA A 245 -41.29 -1.50 3.08
CA ALA A 245 -41.26 -0.29 2.25
C ALA A 245 -41.38 -0.55 0.73
N GLY A 246 -41.87 -1.73 0.34
CA GLY A 246 -41.75 -2.30 -0.96
C GLY A 246 -40.28 -2.48 -1.31
N TYR A 247 -40.04 -2.94 -2.53
CA TYR A 247 -38.74 -2.73 -3.15
C TYR A 247 -38.53 -1.23 -3.32
N HIS A 248 -37.59 -0.66 -2.59
CA HIS A 248 -37.10 0.70 -2.81
C HIS A 248 -35.58 0.65 -2.93
N SER A 249 -35.03 1.56 -3.71
CA SER A 249 -33.60 1.62 -4.00
C SER A 249 -32.94 2.72 -3.18
N HIS A 250 -31.85 2.40 -2.50
CA HIS A 250 -30.90 3.42 -2.05
C HIS A 250 -29.95 3.74 -3.19
N THR A 251 -29.82 5.01 -3.53
CA THR A 251 -28.74 5.47 -4.41
C THR A 251 -27.50 5.66 -3.56
N VAL A 252 -26.61 4.66 -3.52
CA VAL A 252 -25.25 4.85 -3.00
C VAL A 252 -24.45 5.57 -4.08
N SER A 253 -24.42 6.90 -3.99
CA SER A 253 -23.59 7.71 -4.88
C SER A 253 -22.16 7.69 -4.35
N ILE A 254 -21.30 6.87 -4.95
CA ILE A 254 -19.87 7.16 -4.97
C ILE A 254 -19.74 8.31 -5.97
N ASN A 255 -19.48 9.52 -5.46
CA ASN A 255 -19.15 10.64 -6.34
C ASN A 255 -17.92 10.24 -7.14
N ASN A 256 -18.11 9.77 -8.38
CA ASN A 256 -17.08 9.72 -9.40
C ASN A 256 -16.81 11.15 -9.91
N SER A 257 -16.71 12.11 -8.99
CA SER A 257 -15.88 13.27 -9.25
C SER A 257 -14.50 12.68 -9.49
N PHE A 258 -14.06 12.72 -10.75
CA PHE A 258 -12.68 12.52 -11.18
C PHE A 258 -11.75 12.67 -9.98
N ALA A 259 -11.03 11.60 -9.63
CA ALA A 259 -10.02 11.65 -8.58
C ALA A 259 -9.04 12.78 -8.95
N SER A 260 -9.36 13.98 -8.44
CA SER A 260 -8.63 15.19 -8.69
C SER A 260 -7.33 15.01 -7.96
N LEU A 261 -6.25 14.91 -8.74
CA LEU A 261 -4.88 14.98 -8.29
C LEU A 261 -4.66 16.39 -7.69
N GLY A 262 -5.12 16.63 -6.46
CA GLY A 262 -5.21 17.99 -5.93
C GLY A 262 -5.55 18.05 -4.45
N ASN A 263 -4.48 17.93 -3.65
CA ASN A 263 -4.25 18.44 -2.30
C ASN A 263 -5.46 18.96 -1.49
N PRO A 264 -5.77 18.39 -0.32
CA PRO A 264 -6.85 18.90 0.52
C PRO A 264 -6.36 19.99 1.47
N ALA A 265 -7.06 21.11 1.43
CA ALA A 265 -7.10 22.04 2.54
C ALA A 265 -8.56 22.47 2.75
N SER A 266 -9.42 21.56 3.21
CA SER A 266 -10.59 21.91 4.06
C SER A 266 -11.38 20.66 4.46
N SER A 267 -11.22 20.32 5.74
CA SER A 267 -12.19 19.75 6.67
C SER A 267 -13.53 19.21 6.15
N ASP A 268 -13.79 17.95 6.53
CA ASP A 268 -15.08 17.39 6.97
C ASP A 268 -15.77 16.32 6.09
N PHE A 269 -15.08 15.80 5.06
CA PHE A 269 -15.38 14.48 4.51
C PHE A 269 -14.07 13.70 4.35
N GLY A 270 -14.04 12.47 4.85
CA GLY A 270 -12.83 11.65 4.97
C GLY A 270 -11.98 11.65 3.71
N GLU A 271 -10.82 12.30 3.81
CA GLU A 271 -9.84 12.45 2.76
C GLU A 271 -9.54 11.13 2.05
N PRO A 272 -9.37 11.12 0.71
CA PRO A 272 -8.90 9.96 -0.02
C PRO A 272 -7.63 9.39 0.62
N ARG A 273 -7.71 8.16 1.17
CA ARG A 273 -6.60 7.47 1.83
C ARG A 273 -5.61 6.86 0.83
N HIS A 274 -5.23 7.58 -0.22
CA HIS A 274 -4.39 7.02 -1.27
C HIS A 274 -3.38 8.03 -1.80
N GLY A 275 -2.15 7.55 -2.01
CA GLY A 275 -1.15 8.21 -2.84
C GLY A 275 -1.43 7.96 -4.32
N TYR A 276 -0.65 8.58 -5.21
CA TYR A 276 -0.80 8.47 -6.66
C TYR A 276 -0.50 7.08 -7.24
N GLU A 277 0.06 6.17 -6.44
CA GLU A 277 0.43 4.82 -6.87
C GLU A 277 0.30 3.83 -5.70
N THR A 278 -0.08 2.59 -5.98
CA THR A 278 -0.20 1.50 -5.00
C THR A 278 1.12 0.75 -4.79
N ARG A 279 2.15 1.45 -4.28
CA ARG A 279 3.45 0.83 -3.97
C ARG A 279 3.46 0.16 -2.60
N ALA A 280 3.97 -1.08 -2.53
CA ALA A 280 4.37 -1.67 -1.25
C ALA A 280 5.53 -0.86 -0.61
N LYS A 281 5.72 -0.98 0.71
CA LYS A 281 6.87 -0.37 1.40
C LYS A 281 8.17 -0.84 0.72
N ASN A 282 9.03 0.10 0.34
CA ASN A 282 10.23 -0.19 -0.43
C ASN A 282 11.38 0.78 -0.09
N VAL A 283 12.57 0.44 -0.59
CA VAL A 283 13.78 1.27 -0.55
C VAL A 283 14.27 1.49 -1.98
N ALA A 284 14.55 2.73 -2.33
CA ALA A 284 15.05 3.09 -3.65
C ALA A 284 16.57 2.88 -3.74
N LEU A 285 16.97 1.94 -4.59
CA LEU A 285 18.36 1.66 -4.96
C LEU A 285 18.55 1.89 -6.46
N ILE A 286 19.77 2.17 -6.91
CA ILE A 286 20.03 2.27 -8.35
C ILE A 286 20.13 0.87 -8.93
N TYR A 287 19.37 0.60 -9.99
CA TYR A 287 19.56 -0.61 -10.79
C TYR A 287 20.59 -0.34 -11.88
N CYS A 288 21.56 -1.23 -11.99
CA CYS A 288 22.58 -1.19 -13.02
C CYS A 288 22.69 -2.53 -13.74
N ILE A 289 23.15 -2.50 -14.99
CA ILE A 289 23.39 -3.66 -15.85
C ILE A 289 24.88 -3.79 -16.16
N LYS A 290 25.42 -5.02 -16.05
CA LYS A 290 26.82 -5.31 -16.39
C LYS A 290 27.00 -5.26 -17.90
N TYR A 291 28.04 -4.56 -18.37
CA TYR A 291 28.45 -4.55 -19.78
C TYR A 291 29.81 -5.21 -20.01
#